data_AF-A0A8T3PRS9-F1
#
_entry.id   AF-A0A8T3PRS9-F1
#
_cell.length_a   1.000
_cell.length_b   1.000
_cell.length_c   1.000
_cell.angle_alpha   90.00
_cell.angle_beta   90.00
_cell.angle_gamma   90.00
#
_symmetry.space_group_name_H-M   'P 1'
#
loop_
_entity.id
_entity.type
_entity.pdbx_description
1 polymer ?
#
loop_
_entity_poly.entity_id
_entity_poly.type
_entity_poly.pdbx_seq_one_letter_code
_entity_poly.pdbx_strand_id
1 'polypeptide(L)'
;MKVATGIVVDGNVVLEGEALAEGSTVTVLLREDPETFDLAPEAALAVETTALAAHEYHARRQRERRAQREALRQQRLTTLRQAIQRRAPRYPAIGAVYLFGSVLQPGRFTSGSDIDVAVEGADVDTESRFWRALEEDCGGAVDLRPLQGAVARAVADHGERVYVRDLPRS
;
A
#
# COMPACT_ATOMS: atom_id res chain seq x y z
N MET A 1 1.48 -19.25 -40.90
CA MET A 1 0.61 -18.91 -39.75
C MET A 1 1.43 -18.02 -38.82
N LYS A 2 0.94 -16.84 -38.45
CA LYS A 2 1.62 -15.96 -37.46
C LYS A 2 0.87 -16.09 -36.13
N VAL A 3 1.61 -16.21 -35.01
CA VAL A 3 1.04 -16.24 -33.66
C VAL A 3 1.27 -14.88 -33.01
N ALA A 4 0.20 -14.26 -32.53
CA ALA A 4 0.24 -12.99 -31.79
C ALA A 4 -0.45 -13.17 -30.44
N THR A 5 0.05 -12.49 -29.41
CA THR A 5 -0.54 -12.55 -28.06
C THR A 5 -1.28 -11.25 -27.80
N GLY A 6 -2.42 -11.34 -27.12
CA GLY A 6 -3.22 -10.18 -26.76
C GLY A 6 -4.02 -10.40 -25.50
N ILE A 7 -4.62 -9.33 -25.01
CA ILE A 7 -5.51 -9.32 -23.85
C ILE A 7 -6.93 -8.94 -24.29
N VAL A 8 -7.93 -9.38 -23.53
CA VAL A 8 -9.32 -8.95 -23.75
C VAL A 8 -9.59 -7.69 -22.92
N VAL A 9 -9.99 -6.60 -23.58
CA VAL A 9 -10.37 -5.31 -22.97
C VAL A 9 -11.74 -4.90 -23.52
N ASP A 10 -12.74 -4.75 -22.65
CA ASP A 10 -14.12 -4.40 -23.02
C ASP A 10 -14.72 -5.28 -24.13
N GLY A 11 -14.43 -6.58 -24.08
CA GLY A 11 -14.89 -7.56 -25.08
C GLY A 11 -14.10 -7.55 -26.39
N ASN A 12 -13.08 -6.70 -26.52
CA ASN A 12 -12.21 -6.64 -27.69
C ASN A 12 -10.87 -7.32 -27.41
N VAL A 13 -10.33 -8.05 -28.39
CA VAL A 13 -8.98 -8.62 -28.32
C VAL A 13 -7.98 -7.55 -28.74
N VAL A 14 -7.15 -7.09 -27.81
CA VAL A 14 -6.07 -6.14 -28.04
C VAL A 14 -4.77 -6.91 -28.18
N LEU A 15 -4.24 -6.99 -29.40
CA LEU A 15 -2.97 -7.64 -29.70
C LEU A 15 -1.80 -6.69 -29.42
N GLU A 16 -0.74 -7.18 -28.76
CA GLU A 16 0.52 -6.44 -28.63
C GLU A 16 1.48 -6.88 -29.74
N GLY A 17 2.04 -5.94 -30.51
CA GLY A 17 3.04 -6.23 -31.55
C GLY A 17 2.73 -5.62 -32.93
N GLU A 18 3.18 -6.32 -33.97
CA GLU A 18 3.08 -5.89 -35.38
C GLU A 18 1.61 -5.68 -35.78
N ALA A 19 1.31 -4.53 -36.41
CA ALA A 19 -0.05 -4.24 -36.87
C ALA A 19 -0.46 -5.24 -37.96
N LEU A 20 -1.60 -5.89 -37.79
CA LEU A 20 -2.19 -6.73 -38.83
C LEU A 20 -2.73 -5.83 -39.95
N ALA A 21 -2.47 -6.20 -41.20
CA ALA A 21 -2.97 -5.45 -42.34
C ALA A 21 -4.50 -5.42 -42.34
N GLU A 22 -5.08 -4.28 -42.71
CA GLU A 22 -6.52 -4.14 -42.87
C GLU A 22 -7.05 -5.20 -43.85
N GLY A 23 -8.13 -5.89 -43.48
CA GLY A 23 -8.67 -7.03 -44.23
C GLY A 23 -8.08 -8.41 -43.88
N SER A 24 -7.14 -8.51 -42.93
CA SER A 24 -6.61 -9.80 -42.46
C SER A 24 -7.67 -10.64 -41.74
N THR A 25 -7.79 -11.92 -42.09
CA THR A 25 -8.61 -12.87 -41.34
C THR A 25 -7.85 -13.36 -40.10
N VAL A 26 -8.43 -13.15 -38.92
CA VAL A 26 -7.87 -13.60 -37.64
C VAL A 26 -8.73 -14.72 -37.07
N THR A 27 -8.12 -15.84 -36.72
CA THR A 27 -8.77 -16.95 -36.02
C THR A 27 -8.35 -16.91 -34.56
N VAL A 28 -9.31 -16.72 -33.64
CA VAL A 28 -9.09 -16.77 -32.19
C VAL A 28 -9.43 -18.16 -31.70
N LEU A 29 -8.46 -18.83 -31.08
CA LEU A 29 -8.64 -20.15 -30.49
C LEU A 29 -8.84 -20.01 -28.98
N LEU A 30 -10.01 -20.44 -28.51
CA LEU A 30 -10.32 -20.53 -27.09
C LEU A 30 -9.99 -21.95 -26.63
N ARG A 31 -9.16 -22.07 -25.59
CA ARG A 31 -8.77 -23.39 -25.07
C ARG A 31 -9.85 -23.90 -24.13
N GLU A 32 -10.68 -24.82 -24.61
CA GLU A 32 -11.70 -25.50 -23.80
C GLU A 32 -11.19 -26.82 -23.18
N ASP A 33 -10.19 -27.46 -23.81
CA ASP A 33 -9.58 -28.73 -23.36
C ASP A 33 -8.04 -28.71 -23.40
N PRO A 34 -7.35 -29.59 -22.64
CA PRO A 34 -5.88 -29.68 -22.59
C PRO A 34 -5.28 -30.40 -23.82
N GLU A 35 -5.71 -30.04 -25.04
CA GLU A 35 -5.02 -30.46 -26.27
C GLU A 35 -3.63 -29.81 -26.36
N THR A 36 -2.68 -30.56 -26.93
CA THR A 36 -1.29 -30.13 -27.16
C THR A 36 -1.13 -29.77 -28.63
N PHE A 37 -0.65 -28.57 -28.91
CA PHE A 37 -0.44 -28.09 -30.28
C PHE A 37 1.04 -28.16 -30.65
N ASP A 38 1.33 -28.80 -31.79
CA ASP A 38 2.67 -28.78 -32.37
C ASP A 38 2.92 -27.43 -33.06
N LEU A 39 3.74 -26.61 -32.42
CA LEU A 39 4.19 -25.34 -32.97
C LEU A 39 5.49 -25.54 -33.75
N ALA A 40 5.64 -24.82 -34.86
CA ALA A 40 6.95 -24.70 -35.51
C ALA A 40 7.96 -24.11 -34.50
N PRO A 41 9.25 -24.50 -34.56
CA PRO A 41 10.25 -24.07 -33.56
C PRO A 41 10.33 -22.55 -33.37
N GLU A 42 10.18 -21.80 -34.47
CA GLU A 42 10.12 -20.33 -34.47
C GLU A 42 8.90 -19.77 -33.73
N ALA A 43 7.74 -20.42 -33.85
CA ALA A 43 6.51 -20.04 -33.18
C ALA A 43 6.53 -20.43 -31.70
N ALA A 44 7.12 -21.59 -31.35
CA ALA A 44 7.35 -21.99 -29.97
C ALA A 44 8.28 -21.01 -29.24
N LEU A 45 9.40 -20.63 -29.88
CA LEU A 45 10.35 -19.64 -29.36
C LEU A 45 9.69 -18.26 -29.16
N ALA A 46 8.84 -17.84 -30.11
CA ALA A 46 8.08 -16.60 -30.00
C ALA A 46 7.11 -16.60 -28.79
N VAL A 47 6.41 -17.72 -28.54
CA VAL A 47 5.51 -17.86 -27.38
C VAL A 47 6.29 -17.87 -26.06
N GLU A 48 7.44 -18.53 -26.01
CA GLU A 48 8.27 -18.59 -24.79
C GLU A 48 8.86 -17.22 -24.45
N THR A 49 9.39 -16.51 -25.45
CA THR A 49 9.95 -15.16 -25.27
C THR A 49 8.90 -14.13 -24.86
N THR A 50 7.68 -14.18 -25.41
CA THR A 50 6.59 -13.28 -24.97
C THR A 50 6.12 -13.61 -23.56
N ALA A 51 6.03 -14.89 -23.19
CA ALA A 51 5.67 -15.29 -21.83
C ALA A 51 6.71 -14.81 -20.79
N LEU A 52 8.00 -14.92 -21.11
CA LEU A 52 9.07 -14.39 -20.26
C LEU A 52 8.99 -12.86 -20.13
N ALA A 53 8.79 -12.13 -21.24
CA ALA A 53 8.65 -10.68 -21.21
C ALA A 53 7.41 -10.23 -20.42
N ALA A 54 6.29 -10.95 -20.52
CA ALA A 54 5.09 -10.70 -19.73
C ALA A 54 5.34 -10.91 -18.22
N HIS A 55 6.02 -11.99 -17.85
CA HIS A 55 6.42 -12.24 -16.46
C HIS A 55 7.31 -11.13 -15.90
N GLU A 56 8.32 -10.69 -16.64
CA GLU A 56 9.21 -9.60 -16.23
C GLU A 56 8.47 -8.27 -16.10
N TYR A 57 7.57 -7.95 -17.04
CA TYR A 57 6.73 -6.76 -16.99
C TYR A 57 5.81 -6.78 -15.76
N HIS A 58 5.13 -7.89 -15.48
CA HIS A 58 4.28 -8.05 -14.30
C HIS A 58 5.10 -7.97 -13.00
N ALA A 59 6.27 -8.60 -12.95
CA ALA A 59 7.16 -8.52 -11.79
C ALA A 59 7.63 -7.08 -11.55
N ARG A 60 8.02 -6.35 -12.59
CA ARG A 60 8.42 -4.94 -12.50
C ARG A 60 7.28 -4.07 -12.00
N ARG A 61 6.08 -4.20 -12.58
CA ARG A 61 4.89 -3.46 -12.13
C ARG A 61 4.52 -3.76 -10.68
N GLN A 62 4.64 -5.01 -10.25
CA GLN A 62 4.39 -5.35 -8.85
C GLN A 62 5.44 -4.73 -7.91
N ARG A 63 6.71 -4.71 -8.30
CA ARG A 63 7.78 -4.04 -7.55
C ARG A 63 7.54 -2.54 -7.45
N GLU A 64 7.21 -1.88 -8.57
CA GLU A 64 6.87 -0.46 -8.61
C GLU A 64 5.68 -0.12 -7.71
N ARG A 65 4.59 -0.89 -7.78
CA ARG A 65 3.42 -0.70 -6.91
C ARG A 65 3.73 -0.94 -5.44
N ARG A 66 4.61 -1.90 -5.12
CA ARG A 66 5.08 -2.13 -3.74
C ARG A 66 5.92 -0.96 -3.25
N ALA A 67 6.86 -0.48 -4.08
CA ALA A 67 7.72 0.66 -3.76
C ALA A 67 6.91 1.95 -3.57
N GLN A 68 5.90 2.21 -4.43
CA GLN A 68 5.02 3.36 -4.29
C GLN A 68 4.19 3.31 -2.99
N ARG A 69 3.64 2.14 -2.64
CA ARG A 69 2.91 1.97 -1.38
C ARG A 69 3.80 2.17 -0.16
N GLU A 70 5.02 1.64 -0.21
CA GLU A 70 5.99 1.80 0.85
C GLU A 70 6.46 3.25 0.99
N ALA A 71 6.69 3.96 -0.13
CA ALA A 71 7.00 5.38 -0.13
C ALA A 71 5.86 6.20 0.48
N LEU A 72 4.60 5.92 0.13
CA LEU A 72 3.43 6.57 0.72
C LEU A 72 3.33 6.31 2.23
N ARG A 73 3.57 5.06 2.66
CA ARG A 73 3.61 4.70 4.09
C ARG A 73 4.66 5.52 4.83
N GLN A 74 5.89 5.58 4.30
CA GLN A 74 6.99 6.32 4.91
C GLN A 74 6.74 7.82 4.94
N GLN A 75 6.15 8.39 3.89
CA GLN A 75 5.77 9.80 3.84
C GLN A 75 4.73 10.11 4.93
N ARG A 76 3.65 9.33 5.01
CA ARG A 76 2.59 9.49 6.03
C ARG A 76 3.16 9.37 7.44
N LEU A 77 4.00 8.36 7.68
CA LEU A 77 4.63 8.12 8.98
C LEU A 77 5.53 9.30 9.39
N THR A 78 6.30 9.85 8.44
CA THR A 78 7.16 11.02 8.68
C THR A 78 6.35 12.25 9.01
N THR A 79 5.31 12.56 8.21
CA THR A 79 4.41 13.69 8.45
C THR A 79 3.76 13.60 9.83
N LEU A 80 3.26 12.42 10.21
CA LEU A 80 2.59 12.23 11.48
C LEU A 80 3.56 12.34 12.67
N ARG A 81 4.76 11.75 12.58
CA ARG A 81 5.78 11.91 13.62
C ARG A 81 6.10 13.38 13.87
N GLN A 82 6.27 14.15 12.79
CA GLN A 82 6.52 15.58 12.89
C GLN A 82 5.32 16.34 13.47
N ALA A 83 4.09 16.00 13.07
CA ALA A 83 2.88 16.60 13.63
C ALA A 83 2.77 16.35 15.14
N ILE A 84 2.97 15.10 15.58
CA ILE A 84 2.97 14.73 17.00
C ILE A 84 4.04 15.53 17.76
N GLN A 85 5.28 15.57 17.26
CA GLN A 85 6.37 16.29 17.91
C GLN A 85 6.11 17.80 18.02
N ARG A 86 5.45 18.42 17.04
CA ARG A 86 5.08 19.84 17.09
C ARG A 86 3.88 20.12 18.00
N ARG A 87 2.88 19.24 18.01
CA ARG A 87 1.59 19.47 18.64
C ARG A 87 1.57 18.98 20.09
N ALA A 88 2.08 17.78 20.39
CA ALA A 88 2.00 17.15 21.71
C ALA A 88 2.55 18.02 22.87
N PRO A 89 3.65 18.79 22.72
CA PRO A 89 4.12 19.68 23.77
C PRO A 89 3.07 20.71 24.23
N ARG A 90 2.18 21.14 23.33
CA ARG A 90 1.13 22.15 23.60
C ARG A 90 -0.04 21.63 24.43
N TYR A 91 -0.09 20.33 24.71
CA TYR A 91 -1.14 19.69 25.50
C TYR A 91 -0.54 19.10 26.78
N PRO A 92 -0.53 19.85 27.89
CA PRO A 92 0.14 19.43 29.13
C PRO A 92 -0.33 18.09 29.70
N ALA A 93 -1.61 17.74 29.51
CA ALA A 93 -2.17 16.47 29.97
C ALA A 93 -1.62 15.26 29.18
N ILE A 94 -1.09 15.45 27.96
CA ILE A 94 -0.47 14.35 27.22
C ILE A 94 0.87 14.02 27.85
N GLY A 95 0.95 12.83 28.46
CA GLY A 95 2.16 12.25 29.03
C GLY A 95 3.02 11.55 27.98
N ALA A 96 2.41 10.80 27.06
CA ALA A 96 3.12 10.15 25.97
C ALA A 96 2.21 9.91 24.76
N VAL A 97 2.82 9.78 23.58
CA VAL A 97 2.14 9.45 22.31
C VAL A 97 2.89 8.33 21.61
N TYR A 98 2.14 7.33 21.16
CA TYR A 98 2.66 6.15 20.49
C TYR A 98 1.95 5.96 19.14
N LEU A 99 2.69 5.48 18.15
CA LEU A 99 2.12 4.95 16.91
C LEU A 99 2.02 3.44 17.03
N PHE A 100 0.98 2.84 16.45
CA PHE A 100 0.85 1.39 16.40
C PHE A 100 0.10 0.96 15.13
N GLY A 101 -0.21 -0.33 15.02
CA GLY A 101 -1.07 -0.83 13.95
C GLY A 101 -0.39 -0.92 12.58
N SER A 102 -1.19 -0.78 11.52
CA SER A 102 -0.78 -1.12 10.15
C SER A 102 0.33 -0.23 9.60
N VAL A 103 0.44 1.01 10.11
CA VAL A 103 1.44 2.00 9.66
C VAL A 103 2.87 1.56 9.98
N LEU A 104 3.08 0.77 11.04
CA LEU A 104 4.39 0.27 11.45
C LEU A 104 4.74 -1.08 10.83
N GLN A 105 3.80 -1.73 10.14
CA GLN A 105 3.98 -3.06 9.55
C GLN A 105 4.17 -2.97 8.02
N PRO A 106 5.38 -3.25 7.49
CA PRO A 106 5.62 -3.22 6.05
C PRO A 106 4.63 -4.11 5.28
N GLY A 107 4.06 -3.56 4.20
CA GLY A 107 3.14 -4.29 3.34
C GLY A 107 1.68 -4.39 3.81
N ARG A 108 1.35 -3.97 5.04
CA ARG A 108 -0.05 -3.91 5.53
C ARG A 108 -0.70 -2.55 5.36
N PHE A 109 0.09 -1.47 5.30
CA PHE A 109 -0.41 -0.13 5.06
C PHE A 109 -0.87 0.07 3.60
N THR A 110 -2.04 0.66 3.43
CA THR A 110 -2.61 1.00 2.11
C THR A 110 -3.06 2.47 2.09
N SER A 111 -3.40 3.00 0.92
CA SER A 111 -3.86 4.39 0.80
C SER A 111 -5.16 4.69 1.54
N GLY A 112 -5.95 3.65 1.85
CA GLY A 112 -7.18 3.77 2.64
C GLY A 112 -7.00 3.41 4.12
N SER A 113 -5.78 3.06 4.55
CA SER A 113 -5.51 2.75 5.96
C SER A 113 -5.55 4.03 6.79
N ASP A 114 -6.27 3.97 7.91
CA ASP A 114 -6.14 4.89 9.02
C ASP A 114 -4.77 4.75 9.69
N ILE A 115 -4.39 5.78 10.45
CA ILE A 115 -3.17 5.73 11.26
C ILE A 115 -3.55 5.68 12.72
N ASP A 116 -3.21 4.56 13.37
CA ASP A 116 -3.48 4.31 14.77
C ASP A 116 -2.48 5.07 15.67
N VAL A 117 -3.02 5.91 16.55
CA VAL A 117 -2.26 6.71 17.51
C VAL A 117 -2.79 6.47 18.90
N ALA A 118 -1.91 6.08 19.83
CA ALA A 118 -2.26 5.93 21.24
C ALA A 118 -1.73 7.10 22.07
N VAL A 119 -2.53 7.58 23.01
CA VAL A 119 -2.16 8.68 23.91
C VAL A 119 -2.30 8.30 25.38
N GLU A 120 -1.34 8.72 26.19
CA GLU A 120 -1.34 8.54 27.63
C GLU A 120 -1.64 9.85 28.36
N GLY A 121 -2.51 9.79 29.37
CA GLY A 121 -2.75 10.88 30.33
C GLY A 121 -3.71 11.99 29.88
N ALA A 122 -4.30 11.91 28.69
CA ALA A 122 -5.23 12.92 28.21
C ALA A 122 -6.65 12.70 28.77
N ASP A 123 -7.33 13.81 29.10
CA ASP A 123 -8.80 13.80 29.28
C ASP A 123 -9.50 13.81 27.92
N VAL A 124 -10.79 13.44 27.89
CA VAL A 124 -11.59 13.28 26.64
C VAL A 124 -11.59 14.55 25.78
N ASP A 125 -11.58 15.72 26.41
CA ASP A 125 -11.61 17.02 25.74
C ASP A 125 -10.23 17.36 25.11
N THR A 126 -9.15 17.05 25.81
CA THR A 126 -7.78 17.13 25.32
C THR A 126 -7.52 16.14 24.19
N GLU A 127 -7.97 14.89 24.33
CA GLU A 127 -7.92 13.88 23.26
C GLU A 127 -8.60 14.39 21.99
N SER A 128 -9.83 14.91 22.13
CA SER A 128 -10.61 15.42 21.00
C SER A 128 -9.92 16.60 20.30
N ARG A 129 -9.36 17.55 21.06
CA ARG A 129 -8.61 18.68 20.49
C ARG A 129 -7.31 18.26 19.84
N PHE A 130 -6.60 17.31 20.45
CA PHE A 130 -5.35 16.80 19.92
C PHE A 130 -5.57 16.01 18.63
N TRP A 131 -6.59 15.14 18.61
CA TRP A 131 -7.02 14.40 17.43
C TRP A 131 -7.29 15.32 16.25
N ARG A 132 -8.14 16.35 16.42
CA ARG A 132 -8.42 17.32 15.36
C ARG A 132 -7.17 18.02 14.84
N ALA A 133 -6.27 18.43 15.75
CA ALA A 133 -5.03 19.07 15.35
C ALA A 133 -4.09 18.14 14.56
N LEU A 134 -4.12 16.83 14.83
CA LEU A 134 -3.36 15.85 14.05
C LEU A 134 -3.98 15.63 12.67
N GLU A 135 -5.31 15.53 12.57
CA GLU A 135 -5.99 15.39 11.27
C GLU A 135 -5.74 16.59 10.36
N GLU A 136 -5.79 17.81 10.90
CA GLU A 136 -5.47 19.05 10.18
C GLU A 136 -4.04 19.05 9.63
N ASP A 137 -3.06 18.62 10.44
CA ASP A 137 -1.65 18.60 10.03
C ASP A 137 -1.33 17.47 9.03
N CYS A 138 -2.08 16.36 9.10
CA CYS A 138 -1.77 15.15 8.33
C CYS A 138 -2.62 14.97 7.07
N GLY A 139 -3.75 15.68 6.95
CA GLY A 139 -4.66 15.59 5.79
C GLY A 139 -5.13 14.16 5.54
N GLY A 140 -5.41 13.39 6.59
CA GLY A 140 -5.77 11.98 6.52
C GLY A 140 -6.39 11.48 7.82
N ALA A 141 -7.05 10.33 7.76
CA ALA A 141 -7.73 9.73 8.90
C ALA A 141 -6.73 9.27 9.97
N VAL A 142 -6.87 9.80 11.18
CA VAL A 142 -6.11 9.41 12.36
C VAL A 142 -7.08 8.77 13.35
N ASP A 143 -6.83 7.52 13.76
CA ASP A 143 -7.60 6.88 14.84
C ASP A 143 -6.85 7.12 16.17
N LEU A 144 -7.33 8.09 16.96
CA LEU A 144 -6.76 8.39 18.27
C LEU A 144 -7.43 7.56 19.35
N ARG A 145 -6.63 6.82 20.13
CA ARG A 145 -7.12 5.96 21.21
C ARG A 145 -6.38 6.24 22.53
N PRO A 146 -7.05 6.12 23.68
CA PRO A 146 -6.35 6.12 24.96
C PRO A 146 -5.46 4.88 25.10
N LEU A 147 -4.29 5.03 25.72
CA LEU A 147 -3.34 3.94 26.00
C LEU A 147 -3.86 3.02 27.11
N GLN A 148 -4.88 2.23 26.81
CA GLN A 148 -5.55 1.36 27.78
C GLN A 148 -5.94 0.01 27.15
N GLY A 149 -6.05 -1.03 27.99
CA GLY A 149 -6.63 -2.32 27.60
C GLY A 149 -5.94 -3.01 26.41
N ALA A 150 -6.66 -3.18 25.30
CA ALA A 150 -6.13 -3.80 24.08
C ALA A 150 -5.10 -2.91 23.36
N VAL A 151 -5.28 -1.60 23.39
CA VAL A 151 -4.37 -0.62 22.76
C VAL A 151 -3.01 -0.63 23.46
N ALA A 152 -3.00 -0.65 24.79
CA ALA A 152 -1.76 -0.71 25.57
C ALA A 152 -0.93 -1.98 25.25
N ARG A 153 -1.61 -3.13 25.05
CA ARG A 153 -0.96 -4.38 24.64
C ARG A 153 -0.39 -4.29 23.22
N ALA A 154 -1.17 -3.79 22.27
CA ALA A 154 -0.71 -3.59 20.89
C ALA A 154 0.51 -2.64 20.81
N VAL A 155 0.51 -1.58 21.62
CA VAL A 155 1.64 -0.64 21.74
C VAL A 155 2.85 -1.31 22.41
N ALA A 156 2.65 -2.17 23.39
CA ALA A 156 3.76 -2.91 24.00
C ALA A 156 4.43 -3.88 23.03
N ASP A 157 3.65 -4.55 22.17
CA ASP A 157 4.16 -5.54 21.23
C ASP A 157 4.84 -4.91 20.01
N HIS A 158 4.22 -3.87 19.44
CA HIS A 158 4.61 -3.32 18.14
C HIS A 158 4.56 -1.79 18.07
N GLY A 159 4.38 -1.10 19.20
CA GLY A 159 4.25 0.35 19.23
C GLY A 159 5.58 1.07 19.11
N GLU A 160 5.54 2.26 18.50
CA GLU A 160 6.64 3.19 18.45
C GLU A 160 6.31 4.41 19.29
N ARG A 161 7.11 4.70 20.32
CA ARG A 161 6.97 5.92 21.11
C ARG A 161 7.52 7.11 20.35
N VAL A 162 6.65 8.08 20.04
CA VAL A 162 7.01 9.29 19.27
C VAL A 162 7.23 10.50 20.16
N TYR A 163 6.50 10.58 21.26
CA TYR A 163 6.60 11.66 22.23
C TYR A 163 6.47 11.10 23.64
N VAL A 164 7.27 11.63 24.55
CA VAL A 164 7.11 11.47 25.99
C VAL A 164 7.38 12.83 26.63
N ARG A 165 6.55 13.19 27.59
CA ARG A 165 6.77 14.35 28.42
C ARG A 165 7.76 13.94 29.49
N ASP A 166 8.90 14.61 29.53
CA ASP A 166 9.81 14.53 30.65
C ASP A 166 9.15 15.21 31.86
N LEU A 167 8.37 14.44 32.61
CA LEU A 167 7.97 14.83 33.95
C LEU A 167 9.19 14.59 34.86
N PRO A 168 9.62 15.58 35.65
CA PRO A 168 10.60 15.31 36.70
C PRO A 168 10.00 14.23 37.60
N ARG A 169 10.70 13.10 37.74
CA ARG A 169 10.36 12.09 38.74
C ARG A 169 10.54 12.75 40.11
N SER A 170 9.44 13.14 40.74
CA SER A 170 9.38 13.54 42.15
C SER A 170 9.54 12.32 43.05
#